data_AF-A0A0F9CIT4-F1
#
_entry.id   AF-A0A0F9CIT4-F1
#
_cell.length_a   1.000
_cell.length_b   1.000
_cell.length_c   1.000
_cell.angle_alpha   90.00
_cell.angle_beta   90.00
_cell.angle_gamma   90.00
#
_symmetry.space_group_name_H-M   'P 1'
#
loop_
_entity.id
_entity.type
_entity.pdbx_description
1 polymer ?
#
loop_
_entity_poly.entity_id
_entity_poly.type
_entity_poly.pdbx_seq_one_letter_code
_entity_poly.pdbx_strand_id
1 'polypeptide(L)'
;MKNKILSIPILAVIWRDACHAQNPDKDNTKPPWVVDCGFVVEENKHHIILVRQFFDDGQCRHAMTILKDNIEKIQSVGMARLPAHFISAPFLGSGE
;
A
#
# COMPACT_ATOMS: atom_id res chain seq x y z
N MET A 1 -4.92 -19.10 24.34
CA MET A 1 -3.93 -18.09 23.91
C MET A 1 -4.67 -16.76 23.76
N LYS A 2 -4.14 -15.65 24.29
CA LYS A 2 -4.78 -14.33 24.08
C LYS A 2 -4.67 -14.00 22.59
N ASN A 3 -5.81 -13.85 21.91
CA ASN A 3 -5.82 -13.45 20.50
C ASN A 3 -5.10 -12.09 20.40
N LYS A 4 -3.91 -12.09 19.78
CA LYS A 4 -3.15 -10.87 19.54
C LYS A 4 -3.90 -10.08 18.48
N ILE A 5 -4.53 -8.97 18.88
CA ILE A 5 -5.15 -8.06 17.93
C ILE A 5 -4.03 -7.46 17.07
N LEU A 6 -4.00 -7.84 15.79
CA LEU A 6 -3.04 -7.30 14.84
C LEU A 6 -3.38 -5.85 14.53
N SER A 7 -2.35 -5.01 14.45
CA SER A 7 -2.50 -3.60 14.09
C SER A 7 -1.58 -3.30 12.92
N ILE A 8 -2.12 -2.71 11.85
CA ILE A 8 -1.39 -2.38 10.63
C ILE A 8 -1.37 -0.86 10.46
N PRO A 9 -0.20 -0.24 10.21
CA PRO A 9 -0.14 1.17 9.86
C PRO A 9 -0.73 1.40 8.47
N ILE A 10 -1.67 2.32 8.37
CA ILE A 10 -2.23 2.75 7.09
C ILE A 10 -1.54 4.03 6.66
N LEU A 11 -1.05 4.02 5.43
CA LEU A 11 -0.34 5.10 4.77
C LEU A 11 -1.17 5.55 3.56
N ALA A 12 -1.16 6.84 3.28
CA ALA A 12 -1.56 7.39 1.99
C ALA A 12 -0.31 7.72 1.18
N VAL A 13 -0.21 7.13 -0.01
CA VAL A 13 0.86 7.37 -0.98
C VAL A 13 0.31 8.28 -2.06
N ILE A 14 0.89 9.48 -2.17
CA ILE A 14 0.56 10.46 -3.21
C ILE A 14 1.60 10.29 -4.32
N TRP A 15 1.16 9.87 -5.50
CA TRP A 15 2.06 9.49 -6.59
C TRP A 15 1.47 9.70 -7.97
N ARG A 16 2.30 9.60 -9.01
CA ARG A 16 1.93 9.76 -10.43
C ARG A 16 1.60 8.38 -11.02
N ASP A 17 0.34 8.18 -11.42
CA ASP A 17 -0.12 6.94 -12.03
C ASP A 17 -0.72 7.19 -13.42
N ALA A 18 -0.34 6.36 -14.38
CA ALA A 18 -0.84 6.41 -15.75
C ALA A 18 -2.18 5.67 -15.93
N CYS A 19 -2.71 5.00 -14.91
CA CYS A 19 -3.93 4.18 -15.00
C CYS A 19 -5.17 4.93 -15.53
N HIS A 20 -5.22 6.25 -15.37
CA HIS A 20 -6.28 7.13 -15.87
C HIS A 20 -5.84 8.08 -16.99
N ALA A 21 -4.67 7.87 -17.61
CA ALA A 21 -4.26 8.62 -18.79
C ALA A 21 -5.06 8.14 -20.03
N GLN A 22 -6.36 8.47 -20.07
CA GLN A 22 -7.27 7.96 -21.10
C GLN A 22 -7.05 8.59 -22.48
N ASN A 23 -6.38 9.74 -22.58
CA ASN A 23 -5.98 10.36 -23.85
C ASN A 23 -4.79 11.30 -23.60
N PRO A 24 -3.54 10.86 -23.78
CA PRO A 24 -2.39 11.77 -23.76
C PRO A 24 -2.48 12.71 -24.98
N ASP A 25 -2.67 14.00 -24.75
CA ASP A 25 -2.47 15.03 -25.77
C ASP A 25 -1.14 15.75 -25.55
N LYS A 26 -0.81 16.70 -26.43
CA LYS A 26 0.48 17.44 -26.39
C LYS A 26 0.66 18.23 -25.09
N ASP A 27 -0.44 18.57 -24.42
CA ASP A 27 -0.48 19.40 -23.22
C ASP A 27 -0.69 18.55 -21.94
N ASN A 28 -1.08 17.29 -22.08
CA ASN A 28 -1.34 16.33 -21.00
C ASN A 28 -0.53 15.03 -21.17
N THR A 29 0.78 15.17 -21.30
CA THR A 29 1.75 14.05 -21.39
C THR A 29 2.17 13.47 -20.04
N LYS A 30 1.59 13.99 -18.97
CA LYS A 30 2.08 13.87 -17.60
C LYS A 30 1.03 13.09 -16.79
N PRO A 31 1.34 11.87 -16.28
CA PRO A 31 0.35 11.05 -15.57
C PRO A 31 -0.31 11.82 -14.41
N PRO A 32 -1.62 11.69 -14.14
CA PRO A 32 -2.26 12.42 -13.05
C PRO A 32 -1.68 12.08 -11.67
N TRP A 33 -1.89 12.99 -10.71
CA TRP A 33 -1.68 12.69 -9.29
C TRP A 33 -2.82 11.80 -8.78
N VAL A 34 -2.46 10.75 -8.05
CA VAL A 34 -3.40 9.85 -7.38
C VAL A 34 -2.99 9.67 -5.93
N VAL A 35 -3.95 9.22 -5.12
CA VAL A 35 -3.71 8.87 -3.71
C VAL A 35 -4.19 7.45 -3.47
N ASP A 36 -3.26 6.58 -3.12
CA ASP A 36 -3.56 5.21 -2.71
C ASP A 36 -3.33 5.02 -1.21
N CYS A 37 -4.34 4.47 -0.54
CA CYS A 37 -4.28 4.16 0.88
C CYS A 37 -4.06 2.65 1.08
N GLY A 38 -3.07 2.29 1.89
CA GLY A 38 -2.72 0.90 2.15
C GLY A 38 -1.62 0.79 3.19
N PHE A 39 -0.90 -0.34 3.18
CA PHE A 39 0.27 -0.54 4.04
C PHE A 39 1.44 -1.05 3.22
N VAL A 40 2.64 -0.59 3.56
CA VAL A 40 3.86 -0.95 2.85
C VAL A 40 4.40 -2.24 3.45
N VAL A 41 4.62 -3.23 2.58
CA VAL A 41 5.15 -4.55 2.96
C VAL A 41 6.59 -4.76 2.52
N GLU A 42 7.03 -4.01 1.53
CA GLU A 42 8.42 -3.97 1.08
C GLU A 42 8.77 -2.54 0.70
N GLU A 43 9.95 -2.10 1.10
CA GLU A 43 10.52 -0.83 0.70
C GLU A 43 12.01 -1.02 0.42
N ASN A 44 12.46 -0.55 -0.75
CA ASN A 44 13.87 -0.43 -1.08
C ASN A 44 14.15 0.96 -1.68
N LYS A 45 15.36 1.16 -2.21
CA LYS A 45 15.77 2.46 -2.77
C LYS A 45 15.05 2.84 -4.08
N HIS A 46 14.40 1.89 -4.75
CA HIS A 46 13.79 2.08 -6.07
C HIS A 46 12.25 2.10 -6.03
N HIS A 47 11.64 1.30 -5.15
CA HIS A 47 10.19 1.17 -5.11
C HIS A 47 9.68 0.78 -3.71
N ILE A 48 8.35 0.85 -3.58
CA ILE A 48 7.60 0.26 -2.48
C ILE A 48 6.58 -0.75 -3.02
N ILE A 49 6.18 -1.71 -2.19
CA ILE A 49 5.01 -2.55 -2.42
C ILE A 49 3.92 -2.13 -1.44
N LEU A 50 2.84 -1.55 -1.98
CA LEU A 50 1.68 -1.09 -1.22
C LEU A 50 0.56 -2.14 -1.33
N VAL A 51 0.16 -2.73 -0.21
CA VAL A 51 -0.99 -3.64 -0.13
C VAL A 51 -2.24 -2.88 0.26
N ARG A 52 -3.33 -3.11 -0.47
CA ARG A 52 -4.65 -2.50 -0.23
C ARG A 52 -5.70 -3.51 0.23
N GLN A 53 -5.52 -4.80 -0.09
CA GLN A 53 -6.43 -5.88 0.28
C GLN A 53 -5.65 -7.16 0.55
N PHE A 54 -6.09 -7.93 1.53
CA PHE A 54 -5.48 -9.20 1.93
C PHE A 54 -6.51 -10.13 2.58
N PHE A 55 -6.18 -11.42 2.61
CA PHE A 55 -6.98 -12.48 3.23
C PHE A 55 -6.69 -12.56 4.73
N ASP A 56 -7.54 -13.26 5.47
CA ASP A 56 -7.41 -13.47 6.92
C ASP A 56 -6.20 -14.33 7.33
N ASP A 57 -5.67 -15.11 6.39
CA ASP A 57 -4.38 -15.81 6.53
C ASP A 57 -3.15 -14.89 6.34
N GLY A 58 -3.36 -13.64 5.91
CA GLY A 58 -2.31 -12.68 5.61
C GLY A 58 -1.75 -12.77 4.20
N GLN A 59 -2.34 -13.54 3.28
CA GLN A 59 -1.94 -13.49 1.87
C GLN A 59 -2.44 -12.20 1.20
N CYS A 60 -1.61 -11.61 0.36
CA CYS A 60 -1.99 -10.42 -0.38
C CYS A 60 -3.02 -10.76 -1.46
N ARG A 61 -4.13 -10.01 -1.51
CA ARG A 61 -5.11 -10.08 -2.60
C ARG A 61 -4.89 -8.99 -3.64
N HIS A 62 -4.47 -7.80 -3.20
CA HIS A 62 -4.24 -6.66 -4.07
C HIS A 62 -3.06 -5.83 -3.55
N ALA A 63 -1.96 -5.87 -4.32
CA ALA A 63 -0.77 -5.05 -4.12
C ALA A 63 -0.46 -4.22 -5.37
N MET A 64 0.29 -3.13 -5.16
CA MET A 64 0.85 -2.31 -6.22
C MET A 64 2.33 -2.07 -5.95
N THR A 65 3.15 -2.19 -6.98
CA THR A 65 4.53 -1.73 -6.95
C THR A 65 4.57 -0.29 -7.42
N ILE A 66 5.02 0.62 -6.54
CA ILE A 66 5.08 2.06 -6.82
C ILE A 66 6.55 2.47 -6.85
N LEU A 67 7.00 2.98 -8.00
CA LEU A 67 8.35 3.51 -8.16
C LEU A 67 8.53 4.79 -7.34
N LYS A 68 9.63 4.90 -6.59
CA LYS A 68 9.89 6.05 -5.72
C LYS A 68 9.98 7.36 -6.48
N ASP A 69 10.48 7.34 -7.71
CA ASP A 69 10.58 8.53 -8.57
C ASP A 69 9.20 9.12 -8.93
N ASN A 70 8.13 8.34 -8.81
CA ASN A 70 6.77 8.79 -9.05
C ASN A 70 6.04 9.24 -7.77
N ILE A 71 6.64 9.06 -6.59
CA ILE A 71 6.02 9.40 -5.30
C ILE A 71 6.37 10.85 -4.95
N GLU A 72 5.35 11.65 -4.69
CA GLU A 72 5.52 12.98 -4.10
C GLU A 72 5.64 12.91 -2.59
N LYS A 73 4.77 12.11 -1.96
CA LYS A 73 4.68 12.05 -0.51
C LYS A 73 4.08 10.73 -0.03
N ILE A 74 4.59 10.25 1.09
CA ILE A 74 3.95 9.20 1.90
C ILE A 74 3.57 9.82 3.24
N GLN A 75 2.32 9.65 3.66
CA GLN A 75 1.83 10.16 4.94
C GLN A 75 1.13 9.06 5.72
N SER A 76 1.39 9.00 7.04
CA SER A 76 0.62 8.14 7.92
C SER A 76 -0.80 8.68 8.07
N VAL A 77 -1.80 7.81 7.92
CA VAL A 77 -3.22 8.17 8.05
C VAL A 77 -3.92 7.43 9.19
N GLY A 78 -3.28 6.44 9.81
CA GLY A 78 -3.79 5.80 11.01
C GLY A 78 -3.30 4.37 11.21
N MET A 79 -4.03 3.64 12.05
CA MET A 79 -3.79 2.23 12.35
C MET A 79 -5.08 1.45 12.16
N ALA A 80 -5.05 0.39 11.35
CA ALA A 80 -6.15 -0.57 11.24
C ALA A 80 -5.96 -1.69 12.27
N ARG A 81 -6.93 -1.88 13.16
CA ARG A 81 -6.98 -3.02 14.08
C ARG A 81 -7.78 -4.15 13.41
N LEU A 82 -7.15 -5.31 13.25
CA LEU A 82 -7.77 -6.43 12.58
C LEU A 82 -8.63 -7.27 13.54
N PRO A 83 -9.69 -7.90 13.02
CA PRO A 83 -10.47 -8.88 13.78
C PRO A 83 -9.60 -10.01 14.34
N ALA A 84 -10.02 -10.59 15.45
CA ALA A 84 -9.24 -11.57 16.19
C ALA A 84 -8.98 -12.91 15.46
N HIS A 85 -9.68 -13.18 14.36
CA HIS A 85 -9.47 -14.39 13.53
C HIS A 85 -8.36 -14.21 12.48
N PHE A 86 -7.85 -12.99 12.29
CA PHE A 86 -6.72 -12.77 11.38
C PHE A 86 -5.46 -13.38 11.99
N ILE A 87 -4.80 -14.24 11.21
CA ILE A 87 -3.66 -15.03 11.64
C ILE A 87 -2.36 -14.22 11.47
N SER A 88 -2.27 -13.40 10.42
CA SER A 88 -1.13 -12.52 10.18
C SER A 88 -1.50 -11.33 9.29
N ALA A 89 -0.62 -10.33 9.24
CA ALA A 89 -0.65 -9.29 8.21
C ALA A 89 0.34 -9.69 7.09
N PRO A 90 0.04 -9.42 5.80
CA PRO A 90 0.91 -9.85 4.70
C PRO A 90 2.34 -9.37 4.85
N PHE A 91 3.28 -10.32 4.75
CA PHE A 91 4.73 -10.11 4.80
C PHE A 91 5.26 -9.35 6.03
N LEU A 92 4.38 -8.99 6.98
CA LEU A 92 4.69 -8.54 8.33
C LEU A 92 4.68 -9.73 9.30
N GLY A 93 4.85 -10.95 8.78
CA GLY A 93 4.94 -12.19 9.53
C GLY A 93 5.84 -11.99 10.73
N SER A 94 5.37 -12.50 11.89
CA SER A 94 5.99 -12.35 13.20
C SER A 94 7.50 -12.32 13.08
N GLY A 95 8.11 -11.17 13.36
CA GLY A 95 9.53 -11.09 13.60
C GLY A 95 9.88 -12.03 14.75
N GLU A 96 10.21 -13.26 14.38
CA GLU A 96 11.08 -14.17 15.12
C GLU A 96 12.47 -14.06 14.52
#